data_AF-A0A957EPE6-F1
#
_entry.id   AF-A0A957EPE6-F1
#
_cell.length_a   1.000
_cell.length_b   1.000
_cell.length_c   1.000
_cell.angle_alpha   90.00
_cell.angle_beta   90.00
_cell.angle_gamma   90.00
#
_symmetry.space_group_name_H-M   'P 1'
#
loop_
_entity.id
_entity.type
_entity.pdbx_description
1 polymer ?
#
loop_
_entity_poly.entity_id
_entity_poly.type
_entity_poly.pdbx_seq_one_letter_code
_entity_poly.pdbx_strand_id
1 'polypeptide(L)'
;MEAFLDARGRPRVVVTGMGMISPLGHSVQASWDSLINGRSGIGPITQFDSSDLPVHIAGEVKDFSPGDYMDFKEARRISRSSQFAIAAARMALADAGLPEPLPHGERAGVLVGTGAGGFDYADENLVKLRTKGFSRVSPFAMTG
;
A
#
# COMPACT_ATOMS: atom_id res chain seq x y z
N MET A 1 0.09 11.45 34.81
CA MET A 1 0.64 10.55 33.77
C MET A 1 0.57 9.06 34.14
N GLU A 2 0.08 8.69 35.34
CA GLU A 2 -0.09 7.28 35.76
C GLU A 2 -1.26 6.54 35.08
N ALA A 3 -2.21 7.26 34.48
CA ALA A 3 -3.47 6.70 33.96
C ALA A 3 -3.34 5.81 32.70
N PHE A 4 -2.15 5.71 32.10
CA PHE A 4 -1.93 4.98 30.84
C PHE A 4 -0.85 3.89 30.92
N LEU A 5 -0.55 3.40 32.12
CA LEU A 5 0.29 2.22 32.31
C LEU A 5 -0.55 0.94 32.39
N ASP A 6 -0.03 -0.17 31.89
CA ASP A 6 -0.62 -1.50 32.06
C ASP A 6 -0.35 -2.07 33.47
N ALA A 7 -0.88 -3.26 33.77
CA ALA A 7 -0.68 -3.91 35.08
C ALA A 7 0.80 -4.22 35.42
N ARG A 8 1.73 -4.06 34.46
CA ARG A 8 3.17 -4.24 34.62
C ARG A 8 3.94 -2.91 34.59
N GLY A 9 3.25 -1.77 34.63
CA GLY A 9 3.87 -0.44 34.62
C GLY A 9 4.40 0.01 33.26
N ARG A 10 3.99 -0.63 32.15
CA ARG A 10 4.45 -0.27 30.80
C ARG A 10 3.44 0.64 30.11
N PRO A 11 3.85 1.54 29.20
CA PRO A 11 2.90 2.35 28.43
C PRO A 11 1.90 1.46 27.68
N ARG A 12 0.60 1.75 27.83
CA ARG A 12 -0.46 1.13 27.04
C ARG A 12 -0.40 1.67 25.62
N VAL A 13 -0.62 0.78 24.64
CA VAL A 13 -0.70 1.11 23.22
C VAL A 13 -2.14 0.95 22.77
N VAL A 14 -2.62 1.89 21.96
CA VAL A 14 -3.98 1.91 21.41
C VAL A 14 -3.90 2.14 19.90
N VAL A 15 -4.91 1.66 19.18
CA VAL A 15 -5.11 1.99 17.76
C VAL A 15 -5.94 3.26 17.69
N THR A 16 -5.39 4.32 17.11
CA THR A 16 -6.07 5.62 17.00
C THR A 16 -6.57 5.93 15.60
N GLY A 17 -6.04 5.25 14.58
CA GLY A 17 -6.50 5.41 13.21
C GLY A 17 -6.17 4.20 12.35
N MET A 18 -6.97 3.98 11.32
CA MET A 18 -6.83 2.87 10.39
C MET A 18 -6.95 3.35 8.94
N GLY A 19 -6.26 2.67 8.03
CA GLY A 19 -6.34 2.91 6.60
C GLY A 19 -6.22 1.59 5.85
N MET A 20 -6.93 1.47 4.73
CA MET A 20 -7.01 0.23 3.98
C MET A 20 -7.20 0.47 2.50
N ILE A 21 -6.39 -0.19 1.69
CA ILE A 21 -6.60 -0.39 0.26
C ILE A 21 -6.77 -1.90 0.05
N SER A 22 -7.87 -2.32 -0.54
CA SER A 22 -8.16 -3.74 -0.79
C SER A 22 -9.00 -3.94 -2.04
N PRO A 23 -9.11 -5.18 -2.55
CA PRO A 23 -10.05 -5.52 -3.62
C PRO A 23 -11.53 -5.31 -3.25
N LEU A 24 -11.82 -5.08 -1.95
CA LEU A 24 -13.16 -4.84 -1.42
C LEU A 24 -13.49 -3.36 -1.25
N GLY A 25 -12.50 -2.47 -1.40
CA GLY A 25 -12.66 -1.03 -1.27
C GLY A 25 -11.37 -0.28 -0.94
N HIS A 26 -11.36 1.04 -1.14
CA HIS A 26 -10.21 1.92 -0.90
C HIS A 26 -10.29 2.69 0.41
N SER A 27 -11.10 2.20 1.36
CA SER A 27 -11.15 2.70 2.73
C SER A 27 -11.53 1.58 3.69
N VAL A 28 -11.33 1.80 4.98
CA VAL A 28 -11.77 0.86 6.03
C VAL A 28 -13.27 0.65 5.95
N GLN A 29 -14.05 1.73 5.83
CA GLN A 29 -15.51 1.66 5.79
C GLN A 29 -16.02 0.89 4.56
N ALA A 30 -15.47 1.18 3.38
CA ALA A 30 -15.89 0.52 2.14
C ALA A 30 -15.51 -0.97 2.14
N SER A 31 -14.29 -1.29 2.59
CA SER A 31 -13.82 -2.68 2.68
C SER A 31 -14.61 -3.46 3.72
N TRP A 32 -14.90 -2.86 4.87
CA TRP A 32 -15.70 -3.47 5.94
C TRP A 32 -17.14 -3.72 5.50
N ASP A 33 -17.79 -2.73 4.88
CA ASP A 33 -19.14 -2.91 4.35
C ASP A 33 -19.20 -4.04 3.31
N SER A 34 -18.21 -4.12 2.42
CA SER A 34 -18.11 -5.21 1.45
C SER A 34 -17.95 -6.57 2.11
N LEU A 35 -17.10 -6.65 3.14
CA LEU A 35 -16.87 -7.88 3.88
C LEU A 35 -18.12 -8.38 4.59
N ILE A 36 -18.80 -7.53 5.37
CA ILE A 36 -19.98 -7.94 6.15
C ILE A 36 -21.20 -8.28 5.28
N ASN A 37 -21.27 -7.71 4.08
CA ASN A 37 -22.32 -8.02 3.10
C ASN A 37 -21.94 -9.18 2.16
N GLY A 38 -20.82 -9.87 2.39
CA GLY A 38 -20.41 -11.03 1.60
C GLY A 38 -20.08 -10.71 0.14
N ARG A 39 -19.66 -9.48 -0.18
CA ARG A 39 -19.25 -9.10 -1.53
C ARG A 39 -17.86 -9.66 -1.83
N SER A 40 -17.71 -10.32 -2.98
CA SER A 40 -16.41 -10.86 -3.41
C SER A 40 -15.56 -9.77 -4.06
N GLY A 41 -14.29 -9.69 -3.66
CA GLY A 41 -13.26 -8.90 -4.33
C GLY A 41 -12.51 -9.67 -5.43
N ILE A 42 -12.84 -10.95 -5.63
CA ILE A 42 -12.18 -11.81 -6.61
C ILE A 42 -12.89 -11.71 -7.96
N GLY A 43 -12.13 -11.52 -9.03
CA GLY A 43 -12.63 -11.50 -10.40
C GLY A 43 -11.58 -11.95 -11.42
N PRO A 44 -11.89 -11.86 -12.73
CA PRO A 44 -10.91 -12.13 -13.78
C PRO A 44 -9.67 -11.24 -13.64
N ILE A 45 -8.49 -11.79 -13.92
CA ILE A 45 -7.24 -11.02 -14.01
C ILE A 45 -7.37 -10.02 -15.17
N THR A 46 -7.09 -8.75 -14.90
CA THR A 46 -7.12 -7.68 -15.92
C THR A 46 -5.77 -6.97 -16.08
N GLN A 47 -4.83 -7.19 -15.17
CA GLN A 47 -3.52 -6.52 -15.24
C GLN A 47 -2.58 -7.07 -16.32
N PHE A 48 -2.81 -8.30 -16.79
CA PHE A 48 -2.04 -8.93 -17.87
C PHE A 48 -2.85 -10.06 -18.54
N ASP A 49 -2.39 -10.52 -19.70
CA ASP A 49 -3.00 -11.67 -20.39
C ASP A 49 -2.68 -12.98 -19.68
N SER A 50 -3.71 -13.59 -19.08
CA SER A 50 -3.60 -14.85 -18.34
C SER A 50 -4.00 -16.08 -19.15
N SER A 51 -4.29 -15.95 -20.46
CA SER A 51 -4.88 -17.02 -21.28
C SER A 51 -4.06 -18.33 -21.28
N ASP A 52 -2.74 -18.23 -21.21
CA ASP A 52 -1.82 -19.38 -21.20
C ASP A 52 -1.43 -19.86 -19.77
N LEU A 53 -2.04 -19.31 -18.72
CA LEU A 53 -1.77 -19.68 -17.32
C LEU A 53 -2.84 -20.59 -16.75
N PRO A 54 -2.53 -21.44 -15.74
CA PRO A 54 -3.52 -22.29 -15.08
C PRO A 54 -4.50 -21.53 -14.17
N VAL A 55 -4.27 -20.23 -13.91
CA VAL A 55 -5.07 -19.39 -13.01
C VAL A 55 -5.45 -18.10 -13.73
N HIS A 56 -6.75 -17.78 -13.73
CA HIS A 56 -7.31 -16.61 -14.44
C HIS A 56 -8.05 -15.62 -13.52
N ILE A 57 -7.98 -15.81 -12.21
CA ILE A 57 -8.68 -14.97 -11.22
C ILE A 57 -7.71 -14.38 -10.20
N ALA A 58 -8.01 -13.17 -9.73
CA ALA A 58 -7.25 -12.49 -8.68
C ALA A 58 -8.14 -11.53 -7.89
N GLY A 59 -7.69 -11.17 -6.68
CA GLY A 59 -8.21 -10.04 -5.93
C GLY A 59 -7.46 -8.77 -6.33
N GLU A 60 -7.86 -8.14 -7.44
CA GLU A 60 -7.22 -6.92 -7.92
C GLU A 60 -7.81 -5.69 -7.21
N VAL A 61 -6.95 -4.75 -6.80
CA VAL A 61 -7.40 -3.40 -6.42
C VAL A 61 -7.71 -2.63 -7.72
N LYS A 62 -8.99 -2.40 -7.97
CA LYS A 62 -9.52 -1.78 -9.19
C LYS A 62 -9.62 -0.27 -9.03
N ASP A 63 -9.46 0.48 -10.12
CA ASP A 63 -9.68 1.94 -10.15
C ASP A 63 -8.85 2.74 -9.12
N PHE A 64 -7.70 2.22 -8.70
CA PHE A 64 -6.77 2.94 -7.82
C PHE A 64 -5.99 3.99 -8.60
N SER A 65 -6.10 5.25 -8.18
CA SER A 65 -5.34 6.39 -8.69
C SER A 65 -4.27 6.81 -7.67
N PRO A 66 -2.98 6.60 -7.94
CA PRO A 66 -1.91 7.06 -7.04
C PRO A 66 -1.91 8.58 -6.86
N GLY A 67 -2.38 9.33 -7.87
CA GLY A 67 -2.40 10.80 -7.88
C GLY A 67 -3.28 11.42 -6.79
N ASP A 68 -4.19 10.63 -6.21
CA ASP A 68 -5.04 11.07 -5.10
C ASP A 68 -4.25 11.09 -3.77
N TYR A 69 -3.09 10.42 -3.72
CA TYR A 69 -2.33 10.19 -2.50
C TYR A 69 -0.86 10.58 -2.58
N MET A 70 -0.32 10.91 -3.75
CA MET A 70 1.08 11.32 -3.91
C MET A 70 1.26 12.07 -5.22
N ASP A 71 2.38 12.79 -5.36
CA ASP A 71 2.63 13.49 -6.61
C ASP A 71 2.96 12.52 -7.75
N PHE A 72 2.77 12.98 -8.98
CA PHE A 72 2.98 12.15 -10.19
C PHE A 72 4.43 11.65 -10.34
N LYS A 73 5.43 12.40 -9.88
CA LYS A 73 6.83 11.99 -9.97
C LYS A 73 7.14 10.90 -8.96
N GLU A 74 6.61 11.01 -7.74
CA GLU A 74 6.71 10.01 -6.69
C GLU A 74 6.05 8.71 -7.14
N ALA A 75 4.79 8.77 -7.61
CA ALA A 75 4.04 7.60 -8.05
C ALA A 75 4.77 6.78 -9.13
N ARG A 76 5.50 7.42 -10.04
CA ARG A 76 6.24 6.74 -11.12
C ARG A 76 7.55 6.08 -10.69
N ARG A 77 8.03 6.35 -9.47
CA ARG A 77 9.36 5.92 -9.00
C ARG A 77 9.29 4.77 -8.01
N ILE A 78 8.09 4.41 -7.58
CA ILE A 78 7.83 3.37 -6.57
C ILE A 78 6.89 2.31 -7.12
N SER A 79 7.00 1.11 -6.58
CA SER A 79 6.13 -0.02 -6.88
C SER A 79 4.69 0.20 -6.45
N ARG A 80 3.77 -0.59 -7.03
CA ARG A 80 2.34 -0.50 -6.67
C ARG A 80 2.07 -0.83 -5.21
N SER A 81 2.85 -1.75 -4.60
CA SER A 81 2.74 -2.08 -3.18
C SER A 81 3.13 -0.91 -2.28
N SER A 82 4.21 -0.19 -2.62
CA SER A 82 4.59 1.07 -1.96
C SER A 82 3.51 2.14 -2.10
N GLN A 83 2.88 2.28 -3.27
CA GLN A 83 1.78 3.23 -3.47
C GLN A 83 0.59 2.93 -2.55
N PHE A 84 0.20 1.66 -2.43
CA PHE A 84 -0.87 1.25 -1.51
C PHE A 84 -0.52 1.51 -0.04
N ALA A 85 0.73 1.26 0.36
CA ALA A 85 1.19 1.52 1.71
C ALA A 85 1.10 3.01 2.06
N ILE A 86 1.51 3.90 1.16
CA ILE A 86 1.41 5.35 1.35
C ILE A 86 -0.06 5.80 1.44
N ALA A 87 -0.91 5.32 0.52
CA ALA A 87 -2.33 5.66 0.52
C ALA A 87 -3.02 5.24 1.84
N ALA A 88 -2.79 4.00 2.29
CA ALA A 88 -3.32 3.50 3.56
C ALA A 88 -2.74 4.24 4.77
N ALA A 89 -1.44 4.57 4.77
CA ALA A 89 -0.82 5.33 5.86
C ALA A 89 -1.41 6.74 6.00
N ARG A 90 -1.61 7.46 4.90
CA ARG A 90 -2.24 8.79 4.92
C ARG A 90 -3.68 8.73 5.42
N MET A 91 -4.45 7.71 5.02
CA MET A 91 -5.79 7.47 5.58
C MET A 91 -5.74 7.23 7.10
N ALA A 92 -4.81 6.40 7.58
CA ALA A 92 -4.67 6.11 8.99
C ALA A 92 -4.28 7.34 9.82
N LEU A 93 -3.40 8.21 9.30
CA LEU A 93 -3.04 9.46 9.94
C LEU A 93 -4.24 10.42 10.03
N ALA A 94 -4.99 10.55 8.94
CA ALA A 94 -6.20 11.37 8.91
C ALA A 94 -7.28 10.87 9.87
N ASP A 95 -7.53 9.56 9.91
CA ASP A 95 -8.48 8.91 10.83
C ASP A 95 -8.06 9.10 12.30
N ALA A 96 -6.75 9.08 12.59
CA ALA A 96 -6.20 9.39 13.91
C ALA A 96 -6.27 10.89 14.30
N GLY A 97 -6.70 11.77 13.39
CA GLY A 97 -6.69 13.22 13.60
C GLY A 97 -5.27 13.81 13.71
N LEU A 98 -4.27 13.14 13.13
CA LEU A 98 -2.88 13.59 13.14
C LEU A 98 -2.57 14.44 11.90
N PRO A 99 -1.90 15.59 12.05
CA PRO A 99 -1.56 16.44 10.91
C PRO A 99 -0.33 15.93 10.17
N GLU A 100 -0.15 16.39 8.93
CA GLU A 100 1.03 16.14 8.11
C GLU A 100 1.66 17.50 7.75
N PRO A 101 2.86 17.86 8.26
CA PRO A 101 3.78 17.03 9.04
C PRO A 101 3.37 16.85 10.52
N LEU A 102 3.86 15.76 11.13
CA LEU A 102 3.64 15.46 12.55
C LEU A 102 4.40 16.45 13.46
N PRO A 103 3.80 16.96 14.57
CA PRO A 103 4.44 17.95 15.44
C PRO A 103 5.68 17.44 16.20
N HIS A 104 5.79 16.12 16.41
CA HIS A 104 6.89 15.46 17.11
C HIS A 104 7.41 14.26 16.28
N GLY A 105 7.88 14.55 15.07
CA GLY A 105 8.30 13.52 14.12
C GLY A 105 9.39 12.58 14.64
N GLU A 106 10.27 13.05 15.52
CA GLU A 106 11.32 12.26 16.17
C GLU A 106 10.79 11.22 17.16
N ARG A 107 9.53 11.37 17.58
CA ARG A 107 8.79 10.42 18.44
C ARG A 107 7.87 9.51 17.64
N ALA A 108 7.78 9.70 16.32
CA ALA A 108 6.99 8.89 15.41
C ALA A 108 7.90 7.88 14.69
N GLY A 109 7.59 6.60 14.85
CA GLY A 109 8.24 5.52 14.11
C GLY A 109 7.34 4.99 13.00
N VAL A 110 7.94 4.42 11.96
CA VAL A 110 7.23 3.69 10.90
C VAL A 110 7.71 2.25 10.92
N LEU A 111 6.76 1.31 10.98
CA LEU A 111 7.01 -0.11 10.80
C LEU A 111 6.05 -0.63 9.73
N VAL A 112 6.57 -0.84 8.53
CA VAL A 112 5.81 -1.35 7.38
C VAL A 112 6.59 -2.52 6.79
N GLY A 113 5.88 -3.58 6.43
CA GLY A 113 6.46 -4.79 5.85
C GLY A 113 5.70 -5.22 4.60
N THR A 114 6.43 -5.84 3.67
CA THR A 114 5.88 -6.44 2.45
C THR A 114 6.46 -7.84 2.28
N GLY A 115 5.65 -8.80 1.84
CA GLY A 115 6.13 -10.15 1.55
C GLY A 115 7.00 -10.21 0.29
N ALA A 116 6.41 -9.86 -0.86
CA ALA A 116 7.11 -9.87 -2.16
C ALA A 116 7.65 -8.49 -2.59
N GLY A 117 7.23 -7.41 -1.92
CA GLY A 117 7.66 -6.05 -2.24
C GLY A 117 7.25 -5.59 -3.64
N GLY A 118 8.14 -4.85 -4.30
CA GLY A 118 7.94 -4.27 -5.63
C GLY A 118 8.27 -5.22 -6.79
N PHE A 119 7.75 -6.45 -6.75
CA PHE A 119 8.03 -7.46 -7.78
C PHE A 119 7.61 -6.99 -9.18
N ASP A 120 6.48 -6.28 -9.28
CA ASP A 120 5.99 -5.62 -10.50
C ASP A 120 7.05 -4.68 -11.09
N TYR A 121 7.63 -3.84 -10.24
CA TYR A 121 8.62 -2.84 -10.66
C TYR A 121 9.98 -3.47 -11.00
N ALA A 122 10.37 -4.51 -10.26
CA ALA A 122 11.56 -5.29 -10.55
C ALA A 122 11.46 -6.01 -11.90
N ASP A 123 10.33 -6.67 -12.18
CA ASP A 123 10.08 -7.35 -13.45
C ASP A 123 10.12 -6.38 -14.63
N GLU A 124 9.43 -5.23 -14.53
CA GLU A 124 9.44 -4.20 -15.58
C GLU A 124 10.87 -3.73 -15.91
N ASN A 125 11.69 -3.50 -14.89
CA ASN A 125 13.08 -3.06 -15.08
C ASN A 125 13.99 -4.17 -15.61
N LEU A 126 13.76 -5.42 -15.22
CA LEU A 126 14.49 -6.57 -15.75
C LEU A 126 14.18 -6.80 -17.24
N VAL A 127 12.91 -6.66 -17.65
CA VAL A 127 12.50 -6.69 -19.05
C VAL A 127 13.18 -5.56 -19.84
N LYS A 128 13.22 -4.33 -19.31
CA LYS A 128 13.93 -3.20 -19.95
C LYS A 128 15.42 -3.50 -20.13
N LEU A 129 16.07 -4.02 -19.09
CA LEU A 129 17.49 -4.39 -19.15
C LEU A 129 17.75 -5.39 -20.28
N ARG A 130 16.96 -6.46 -20.35
CA ARG A 130 17.15 -7.57 -21.31
C ARG A 130 16.81 -7.18 -22.75
N THR A 131 15.82 -6.30 -22.96
CA THR A 131 15.30 -5.98 -24.29
C THR A 131 15.84 -4.67 -24.86
N LYS A 132 16.22 -3.71 -24.00
CA LYS A 132 16.62 -2.35 -24.39
C LYS A 132 17.98 -1.91 -23.85
N GLY A 133 18.62 -2.75 -23.02
CA GLY A 133 19.95 -2.49 -22.46
C GLY A 133 19.94 -1.64 -21.19
N PHE A 134 21.10 -1.61 -20.52
CA PHE A 134 21.28 -1.03 -19.19
C PHE A 134 20.90 0.46 -19.11
N SER A 135 21.15 1.23 -20.17
CA SER A 135 20.84 2.68 -20.21
C SER A 135 19.34 3.02 -20.10
N ARG A 136 18.46 2.02 -20.18
CA ARG A 136 17.00 2.19 -20.05
C ARG A 136 16.44 1.74 -18.69
N VAL A 137 17.27 1.19 -17.81
CA VAL A 137 16.86 0.79 -16.46
C VAL A 137 16.66 2.05 -15.60
N SER A 138 15.60 2.06 -14.79
CA SER A 138 15.33 3.17 -13.88
C SER A 138 16.44 3.29 -12.85
N PRO A 139 16.95 4.49 -12.54
CA PRO A 139 17.89 4.68 -11.43
C PRO A 139 17.25 4.36 -10.06
N PHE A 140 15.92 4.25 -10.00
CA PHE A 140 15.17 3.89 -8.79
C PHE A 140 14.82 2.41 -8.72
N ALA A 141 15.29 1.57 -9.67
CA ALA A 141 14.88 0.16 -9.80
C ALA A 141 15.12 -0.71 -8.55
N MET A 142 16.05 -0.31 -7.66
CA MET A 142 16.38 -1.04 -6.43
C MET A 142 15.72 -0.47 -5.17
N THR A 143 15.26 0.78 -5.22
CA THR A 143 14.79 1.53 -4.03
C THR A 143 13.28 1.80 -4.03
N GLY A 144 12.60 1.51 -5.14
CA GLY A 144 11.16 1.76 -5.35
C GLY A 144 10.27 0.57 -5.00
#